data_AF-A0A1H6IU49-F1
#
_entry.id   AF-A0A1H6IU49-F1
#
_cell.length_a   1.000
_cell.length_b   1.000
_cell.length_c   1.000
_cell.angle_alpha   90.00
_cell.angle_beta   90.00
_cell.angle_gamma   90.00
#
_symmetry.space_group_name_H-M   'P 1'
#
loop_
_entity.id
_entity.type
_entity.pdbx_description
1 polymer ?
#
loop_
_entity_poly.entity_id
_entity_poly.type
_entity_poly.pdbx_seq_one_letter_code
_entity_poly.pdbx_strand_id
1 'polypeptide(L)'
;MDQLENILEQFNDLDTERTFDDKDISKQSVFAIFAYLLPFLFFLPYVSDNNSAYCKFHSNQSFIWLITLIALSIICGIIGIIPVIGFIVWRICFPIAVLAIDFAFIIGSLKGKAYRLPFVGSLFNVF
;
A
#
# COMPACT_ATOMS: atom_id res chain seq x y z
N MET A 1 7.14 18.55 -4.19
CA MET A 1 6.12 17.58 -4.67
C MET A 1 6.70 16.77 -5.81
N ASP A 2 7.22 17.44 -6.84
CA ASP A 2 7.65 16.84 -8.11
C ASP A 2 8.66 15.69 -8.00
N GLN A 3 9.67 15.82 -7.13
CA GLN A 3 10.66 14.74 -6.94
C GLN A 3 10.05 13.47 -6.32
N LEU A 4 9.12 13.62 -5.37
CA LEU A 4 8.46 12.47 -4.75
C LEU A 4 7.59 11.75 -5.78
N GLU A 5 6.82 12.50 -6.56
CA GLU A 5 6.00 11.94 -7.63
C GLU A 5 6.85 11.18 -8.64
N ASN A 6 7.98 11.74 -9.08
CA ASN A 6 8.90 11.06 -9.98
C ASN A 6 9.45 9.73 -9.41
N ILE A 7 9.66 9.65 -8.10
CA ILE A 7 10.09 8.40 -7.44
C ILE A 7 8.93 7.40 -7.42
N LEU A 8 7.72 7.83 -7.05
CA LEU A 8 6.55 6.95 -6.97
C LEU A 8 6.14 6.41 -8.34
N GLU A 9 6.28 7.22 -9.40
CA GLU A 9 6.01 6.78 -10.77
C GLU A 9 6.92 5.62 -11.22
N GLN A 10 8.11 5.44 -10.62
CA GLN A 10 8.95 4.27 -10.91
C GLN A 10 8.32 2.95 -10.44
N PHE A 11 7.40 3.02 -9.48
CA PHE A 11 6.69 1.87 -8.91
C PHE A 11 5.26 1.74 -9.45
N ASN A 12 4.92 2.52 -10.47
CA ASN A 12 3.59 2.53 -11.04
C ASN A 12 3.44 1.46 -12.13
N ASP A 13 2.41 0.64 -12.01
CA ASP A 13 2.00 -0.32 -13.02
C ASP A 13 1.10 0.38 -14.06
N LEU A 14 1.71 0.95 -15.10
CA LEU A 14 1.02 1.72 -16.13
C LEU A 14 -0.05 0.91 -16.87
N ASP A 15 0.15 -0.40 -17.04
CA ASP A 15 -0.83 -1.24 -17.72
C ASP A 15 -2.06 -1.46 -16.84
N THR A 16 -1.87 -1.60 -15.53
CA THR A 16 -2.98 -1.66 -14.57
C THR A 16 -3.67 -0.31 -14.41
N GLU A 17 -2.93 0.81 -14.28
CA GLU A 17 -3.50 2.16 -14.20
C GLU A 17 -4.46 2.44 -15.37
N ARG A 18 -4.07 2.07 -16.60
CA ARG A 18 -4.91 2.26 -17.81
C ARG A 18 -6.24 1.52 -17.77
N THR A 19 -6.42 0.55 -16.87
CA THR A 19 -7.69 -0.18 -16.70
C THR A 19 -8.65 0.52 -15.74
N PHE A 20 -8.22 1.56 -15.04
CA PHE A 20 -9.05 2.25 -14.05
C PHE A 20 -9.99 3.25 -14.73
N ASP A 21 -11.25 3.28 -14.29
CA ASP A 21 -12.23 4.27 -14.70
C ASP A 21 -12.22 5.46 -13.71
N ASP A 22 -12.23 6.69 -14.22
CA ASP A 22 -12.26 7.92 -13.41
C ASP A 22 -13.45 7.96 -12.42
N LYS A 23 -14.59 7.35 -12.79
CA LYS A 23 -15.75 7.22 -11.92
C LYS A 23 -15.48 6.29 -10.75
N ASP A 24 -14.72 5.23 -10.98
CA ASP A 24 -14.35 4.30 -9.91
C ASP A 24 -13.39 4.97 -8.93
N ILE A 25 -12.39 5.71 -9.43
CA ILE A 25 -11.45 6.45 -8.59
C ILE A 25 -12.20 7.42 -7.66
N SER A 26 -13.09 8.24 -8.22
CA SER A 26 -13.85 9.23 -7.45
C SER A 26 -14.83 8.61 -6.44
N LYS A 27 -15.47 7.48 -6.80
CA LYS A 27 -16.47 6.82 -5.95
C LYS A 27 -15.85 5.90 -4.89
N GLN A 28 -14.75 5.22 -5.22
CA GLN A 28 -14.23 4.08 -4.45
C GLN A 28 -12.95 4.39 -3.67
N SER A 29 -12.26 5.51 -3.96
CA SER A 29 -11.00 5.85 -3.30
C SER A 29 -11.05 5.89 -1.78
N VAL A 30 -12.20 6.26 -1.19
CA VAL A 30 -12.36 6.23 0.27
C VAL A 30 -12.15 4.83 0.86
N PHE A 31 -12.58 3.77 0.15
CA PHE A 31 -12.37 2.39 0.59
C PHE A 31 -10.91 1.97 0.44
N ALA A 32 -10.25 2.40 -0.64
CA ALA A 32 -8.81 2.17 -0.82
C ALA A 32 -7.99 2.85 0.29
N ILE A 33 -8.33 4.09 0.66
CA ILE A 33 -7.68 4.81 1.76
C ILE A 33 -7.82 4.05 3.08
N PHE A 34 -9.02 3.59 3.42
CA PHE A 34 -9.22 2.78 4.62
C PHE A 34 -8.45 1.46 4.57
N ALA A 35 -8.40 0.81 3.41
CA ALA A 35 -7.61 -0.39 3.21
C ALA A 35 -6.10 -0.14 3.37
N TYR A 36 -5.59 1.05 3.09
CA TYR A 36 -4.18 1.36 3.36
C TYR A 36 -3.91 1.78 4.81
N LEU A 37 -4.77 2.61 5.41
CA LEU A 37 -4.64 3.02 6.82
C LEU A 37 -4.84 1.86 7.79
N LEU A 38 -5.70 0.92 7.44
CA LEU A 38 -6.01 -0.27 8.23
C LEU A 38 -5.90 -1.50 7.32
N PRO A 39 -4.68 -2.01 7.03
CA PRO A 39 -4.45 -3.08 6.05
C PRO A 39 -5.18 -4.40 6.30
N PHE A 40 -5.68 -4.64 7.51
CA PHE A 40 -6.58 -5.77 7.77
C PHE A 40 -7.96 -5.62 7.09
N LEU A 41 -8.31 -4.41 6.64
CA LEU A 41 -9.48 -4.10 5.81
C LEU A 41 -9.17 -4.15 4.31
N PHE A 42 -8.11 -4.87 3.89
CA PHE A 42 -7.69 -4.99 2.49
C PHE A 42 -8.81 -5.38 1.52
N PHE A 43 -9.82 -6.13 1.96
CA PHE A 43 -10.94 -6.58 1.14
C PHE A 43 -12.00 -5.50 0.89
N LEU A 44 -11.93 -4.36 1.59
CA LEU A 44 -12.98 -3.35 1.58
C LEU A 44 -13.24 -2.72 0.19
N PRO A 45 -12.23 -2.36 -0.61
CA PRO A 45 -12.47 -1.84 -1.96
C PRO A 45 -13.16 -2.89 -2.83
N TYR A 46 -12.71 -4.15 -2.79
CA TYR A 46 -13.29 -5.26 -3.55
C TYR A 46 -14.76 -5.50 -3.22
N VAL A 47 -15.12 -5.48 -1.92
CA VAL A 47 -16.53 -5.65 -1.51
C VAL A 47 -17.39 -4.47 -1.95
N SER A 48 -16.83 -3.26 -2.04
CA SER A 48 -17.55 -2.08 -2.52
C SER A 48 -17.91 -2.17 -4.01
N ASP A 49 -16.97 -2.66 -4.83
CA ASP A 49 -17.23 -2.96 -6.23
C ASP A 49 -16.25 -4.01 -6.77
N ASN A 50 -16.74 -5.24 -6.93
CA ASN A 50 -15.92 -6.37 -7.40
C ASN A 50 -15.79 -6.43 -8.93
N ASN A 51 -16.42 -5.53 -9.68
CA ASN A 51 -16.23 -5.42 -11.13
C ASN A 51 -15.17 -4.37 -11.47
N SER A 52 -14.91 -3.44 -10.56
CA SER A 52 -13.91 -2.39 -10.73
C SER A 52 -12.48 -2.93 -10.68
N ALA A 53 -11.70 -2.65 -11.72
CA ALA A 53 -10.26 -2.96 -11.75
C ALA A 53 -9.48 -2.19 -10.68
N TYR A 54 -9.90 -0.96 -10.39
CA TYR A 54 -9.34 -0.12 -9.31
C TYR A 54 -9.51 -0.80 -7.95
N CYS A 55 -10.74 -1.24 -7.64
CA CYS A 55 -11.04 -1.90 -6.38
C CYS A 55 -10.26 -3.21 -6.21
N LYS A 56 -10.17 -4.04 -7.25
CA LYS A 56 -9.37 -5.28 -7.22
C LYS A 56 -7.90 -4.99 -6.97
N PHE A 57 -7.33 -4.03 -7.70
CA PHE A 57 -5.93 -3.66 -7.54
C PHE A 57 -5.62 -3.20 -6.12
N HIS A 58 -6.34 -2.19 -5.61
CA HIS A 58 -6.06 -1.63 -4.29
C HIS A 58 -6.35 -2.63 -3.16
N SER A 59 -7.26 -3.58 -3.38
CA SER A 59 -7.48 -4.67 -2.41
C SER A 59 -6.30 -5.65 -2.37
N ASN A 60 -5.82 -6.09 -3.54
CA ASN A 60 -4.65 -6.96 -3.63
C ASN A 60 -3.39 -6.26 -3.10
N GLN A 61 -3.20 -4.98 -3.43
CA GLN A 61 -2.03 -4.22 -3.01
C GLN A 61 -2.03 -3.94 -1.50
N SER A 62 -3.19 -3.63 -0.91
CA SER A 62 -3.35 -3.53 0.55
C SER A 62 -3.11 -4.88 1.24
N PHE A 63 -3.56 -5.99 0.65
CA PHE A 63 -3.29 -7.32 1.19
C PHE A 63 -1.79 -7.64 1.21
N ILE A 64 -1.08 -7.36 0.12
CA ILE A 64 0.38 -7.52 0.06
C ILE A 64 1.05 -6.63 1.12
N TRP A 65 0.54 -5.41 1.32
CA TRP A 65 1.04 -4.51 2.35
C TRP A 65 0.85 -5.07 3.77
N LEU A 66 -0.32 -5.63 4.08
CA LEU A 66 -0.57 -6.32 5.35
C LEU A 66 0.43 -7.46 5.59
N ILE A 67 0.64 -8.33 4.60
CA ILE A 67 1.59 -9.44 4.71
C ILE A 67 3.03 -8.92 4.90
N THR A 68 3.38 -7.85 4.18
CA THR A 68 4.69 -7.19 4.30
C THR A 68 4.89 -6.62 5.70
N LEU A 69 3.87 -5.97 6.27
CA LEU A 69 3.90 -5.45 7.63
C LEU A 69 4.10 -6.56 8.68
N ILE A 70 3.42 -7.70 8.51
CA ILE A 70 3.58 -8.86 9.40
C ILE A 70 5.03 -9.38 9.32
N ALA A 71 5.57 -9.57 8.12
CA ALA A 71 6.94 -10.04 7.91
C ALA A 71 7.98 -9.07 8.50
N LEU A 72 7.85 -7.77 8.22
CA LEU A 72 8.73 -6.74 8.76
C LEU A 72 8.64 -6.63 10.27
N SER A 73 7.44 -6.77 10.86
CA SER A 73 7.26 -6.75 12.32
C SER A 73 8.03 -7.87 13.02
N ILE A 74 8.06 -9.07 12.43
CA ILE A 74 8.84 -10.21 12.95
C ILE A 74 10.35 -9.89 12.87
N ILE A 75 10.84 -9.43 11.72
CA ILE A 75 12.25 -9.10 11.51
C ILE A 75 12.71 -7.99 12.46
N CYS A 76 11.95 -6.90 12.52
CA CYS A 76 12.25 -5.76 13.40
C CYS A 76 12.11 -6.14 14.88
N GLY A 77 11.23 -7.06 15.24
CA GLY A 77 11.11 -7.59 16.60
C GLY A 77 12.38 -8.32 17.06
N ILE A 78 13.02 -9.09 16.18
CA ILE A 78 14.30 -9.76 16.47
C ILE A 78 15.43 -8.72 16.66
N ILE A 79 15.51 -7.71 15.78
CA ILE A 79 16.48 -6.60 15.90
C ILE A 79 16.22 -5.80 17.19
N GLY A 80 14.95 -5.69 17.59
CA GLY A 80 14.47 -5.03 18.81
C GLY A 80 15.09 -5.54 20.11
N ILE A 81 15.67 -6.74 20.11
CA ILE A 81 16.37 -7.33 21.27
C ILE A 81 17.62 -6.53 21.63
N ILE A 82 18.26 -5.86 20.66
CA ILE A 82 19.45 -5.04 20.90
C ILE A 82 19.00 -3.73 21.57
N PRO A 83 19.44 -3.37 22.78
CA PRO A 83 18.81 -2.31 23.58
C PRO A 83 18.66 -0.96 22.87
N VAL A 84 19.78 -0.32 22.51
CA VAL A 84 19.77 1.03 21.94
C VAL A 84 19.35 1.01 20.47
N ILE A 85 19.92 0.10 19.67
CA ILE A 85 19.64 -0.02 18.24
C ILE A 85 18.19 -0.45 18.00
N GLY A 86 17.76 -1.50 18.70
CA GLY A 86 16.41 -2.03 18.63
C GLY A 86 15.37 -1.00 19.04
N PHE A 87 15.63 -0.21 20.09
CA PHE A 87 14.74 0.89 20.48
C PHE A 87 14.57 1.92 19.35
N ILE A 88 15.68 2.40 18.76
CA ILE A 88 15.62 3.40 17.68
C ILE A 88 14.90 2.84 16.46
N VAL A 89 15.25 1.63 16.03
CA VAL A 89 14.64 0.99 14.86
C VAL A 89 13.14 0.78 15.07
N TRP A 90 12.73 0.21 16.20
CA TRP A 90 11.34 -0.15 16.46
C TRP A 90 10.44 1.06 16.75
N ARG A 91 10.95 2.05 17.49
CA ARG A 91 10.13 3.19 17.95
C ARG A 91 10.14 4.37 17.02
N ILE A 92 11.17 4.51 16.20
CA ILE A 92 11.38 5.70 15.36
C ILE A 92 11.38 5.32 13.88
N CYS A 93 12.34 4.50 13.44
CA CYS A 93 12.51 4.23 12.02
C CYS A 93 11.33 3.45 11.42
N PHE A 94 10.88 2.39 12.10
CA PHE A 94 9.83 1.51 11.58
C PHE A 94 8.48 2.23 11.42
N PRO A 95 7.92 2.95 12.43
CA PRO A 95 6.67 3.66 12.27
C PRO A 95 6.72 4.76 11.20
N ILE A 96 7.84 5.48 11.09
CA ILE A 96 8.01 6.53 10.07
C ILE A 96 8.01 5.92 8.67
N ALA A 97 8.69 4.80 8.47
CA ALA A 97 8.72 4.10 7.18
C ALA A 97 7.33 3.58 6.80
N VAL A 98 6.59 2.98 7.75
CA VAL A 98 5.21 2.51 7.54
C VAL A 98 4.31 3.68 7.13
N LEU A 99 4.32 4.79 7.88
CA LEU A 99 3.52 5.96 7.56
C LEU A 99 3.86 6.54 6.17
N ALA A 100 5.15 6.63 5.82
CA ALA A 100 5.56 7.13 4.52
C ALA A 100 5.01 6.27 3.37
N ILE A 101 5.03 4.95 3.53
CA ILE A 101 4.48 4.00 2.55
C ILE A 101 2.95 4.09 2.48
N ASP A 102 2.27 4.19 3.63
CA ASP A 102 0.80 4.38 3.68
C ASP A 102 0.40 5.65 2.92
N PHE A 103 1.08 6.77 3.15
CA PHE A 103 0.82 8.02 2.46
C PHE A 103 1.09 7.90 0.95
N ALA A 104 2.14 7.20 0.53
CA ALA A 104 2.40 6.96 -0.89
C ALA A 104 1.25 6.20 -1.56
N PHE A 105 0.72 5.15 -0.90
CA PHE A 105 -0.42 4.42 -1.42
C PHE A 105 -1.73 5.21 -1.41
N ILE A 106 -1.97 6.01 -0.37
CA ILE A 106 -3.14 6.90 -0.29
C ILE A 106 -3.11 7.96 -1.39
N ILE A 107 -1.96 8.60 -1.60
CA ILE A 107 -1.78 9.59 -2.68
C ILE A 107 -1.98 8.90 -4.04
N GLY A 108 -1.39 7.71 -4.22
CA GLY A 108 -1.58 6.92 -5.41
C GLY A 108 -3.05 6.60 -5.67
N SER A 109 -3.77 6.09 -4.66
CA SER A 109 -5.18 5.71 -4.79
C SER A 109 -6.07 6.91 -5.10
N LEU A 110 -5.79 8.09 -4.51
CA LEU A 110 -6.51 9.33 -4.81
C LEU A 110 -6.25 9.84 -6.24
N LYS A 111 -5.05 9.58 -6.77
CA LYS A 111 -4.66 9.97 -8.14
C LYS A 111 -4.96 8.90 -9.19
N GLY A 112 -5.57 7.77 -8.81
CA GLY A 112 -5.81 6.66 -9.72
C GLY A 112 -4.55 5.92 -10.15
N LYS A 113 -3.49 5.94 -9.35
CA LYS A 113 -2.20 5.31 -9.66
C LYS A 113 -2.13 3.89 -9.14
N ALA A 114 -1.54 3.01 -9.93
CA ALA A 114 -1.34 1.61 -9.59
C ALA A 114 0.05 1.37 -8.97
N TYR A 115 0.37 2.09 -7.90
CA TYR A 115 1.66 1.96 -7.21
C TYR A 115 1.79 0.59 -6.54
N ARG A 116 2.85 -0.15 -6.86
CA ARG A 116 3.16 -1.46 -6.28
C ARG A 116 4.31 -1.35 -5.29
N LEU A 117 4.25 -2.16 -4.22
CA LEU A 117 5.44 -2.37 -3.38
C LEU A 117 6.57 -2.96 -4.22
N PRO A 118 7.80 -2.43 -4.13
CA PRO A 118 8.94 -3.01 -4.84
C PRO A 118 9.19 -4.44 -4.37
N PHE A 119 9.63 -5.30 -5.30
CA PHE A 119 9.95 -6.72 -5.11
C PHE A 119 8.78 -7.65 -4.74
N VAL A 120 7.76 -7.17 -4.01
CA VAL A 120 6.67 -8.00 -3.47
C VAL A 120 5.28 -7.65 -4.01
N GLY A 121 5.12 -6.48 -4.65
CA GLY A 121 3.83 -5.93 -5.08
C GLY A 121 3.11 -6.69 -6.18
N SER A 122 3.73 -7.72 -6.78
CA SER A 122 3.12 -8.60 -7.78
C SER A 122 3.11 -10.09 -7.38
N LEU A 123 3.51 -10.43 -6.15
CA LEU A 123 3.63 -11.82 -5.71
C LEU A 123 2.30 -12.56 -5.59
N PHE A 124 1.23 -11.84 -5.23
CA PHE A 124 -0.08 -12.43 -5.01
C PHE A 124 -1.16 -11.63 -5.72
N ASN A 125 -2.15 -12.33 -6.26
CA ASN A 125 -3.37 -11.76 -6.79
C ASN A 125 -4.54 -12.63 -6.32
N VAL A 126 -5.36 -12.09 -5.43
CA VAL A 126 -6.47 -12.77 -4.76
C VAL A 126 -7.81 -12.37 -5.38
N PHE A 127 -7.91 -11.16 -5.93
CA PHE A 127 -9.15 -10.52 -6.41
C PHE A 127 -9.10 -10.11 -7.88
#